data_AF-A0A1A8I7C7-F1
#
_entry.id   AF-A0A1A8I7C7-F1
#
_cell.length_a   1.000
_cell.length_b   1.000
_cell.length_c   1.000
_cell.angle_alpha   90.00
_cell.angle_beta   90.00
_cell.angle_gamma   90.00
#
_symmetry.space_group_name_H-M   'P 1'
#
loop_
_entity.id
_entity.type
_entity.pdbx_description
1 polymer ?
#
loop_
_entity_poly.entity_id
_entity_poly.type
_entity_poly.pdbx_seq_one_letter_code
_entity_poly.pdbx_strand_id
1 'polypeptide(L)'
;SDGPMWDPVWHKFHEDDHNCFSFCLHFLNSVLEAEGRSPLSREDFTHCFILPKMRRVSKYTTLYQHIQKHQCYVVDRQEDTTPTS
;
A
#
# COMPACT_ATOMS: atom_id res chain seq x y z
N SER A 1 13.58 -5.11 -37.89
CA SER A 1 14.46 -4.35 -36.98
C SER A 1 14.53 -5.17 -35.72
N ASP A 2 15.54 -6.04 -35.63
CA ASP A 2 15.69 -7.02 -34.53
C ASP A 2 16.53 -6.40 -33.41
N GLY A 3 16.04 -5.27 -32.88
CA GLY A 3 16.59 -4.72 -31.66
C GLY A 3 16.24 -5.62 -30.48
N PRO A 4 17.13 -5.78 -29.48
CA PRO A 4 16.77 -6.50 -28.27
C PRO A 4 15.54 -5.84 -27.61
N MET A 5 14.55 -6.67 -27.24
CA MET A 5 13.30 -6.22 -26.62
C MET A 5 13.51 -5.50 -25.28
N TRP A 6 14.66 -5.72 -24.65
CA TRP A 6 15.04 -5.15 -23.37
C TRP A 6 16.36 -4.40 -23.47
N ASP A 7 16.52 -3.42 -22.59
CA ASP A 7 17.78 -2.71 -22.41
C ASP A 7 18.90 -3.75 -22.10
N PRO A 8 20.00 -3.77 -22.87
CA PRO A 8 21.16 -4.65 -22.61
C PRO A 8 21.70 -4.54 -21.18
N VAL A 9 21.37 -3.45 -20.48
CA VAL A 9 21.81 -3.08 -19.15
C VAL A 9 20.84 -3.57 -18.05
N TRP A 10 19.87 -4.43 -18.37
CA TRP A 10 18.88 -4.97 -17.42
C TRP A 10 19.51 -5.57 -16.14
N HIS A 11 20.72 -6.10 -16.21
CA HIS A 11 21.48 -6.64 -15.08
C HIS A 11 21.91 -5.58 -14.05
N LYS A 12 21.80 -4.29 -14.37
CA LYS A 12 21.99 -3.18 -13.42
C LYS A 12 20.71 -2.84 -12.66
N PHE A 13 19.60 -3.55 -12.91
CA PHE A 13 18.41 -3.40 -12.11
C PHE A 13 18.67 -3.88 -10.68
N HIS A 14 18.52 -2.98 -9.70
CA HIS A 14 18.62 -3.28 -8.28
C HIS A 14 17.23 -3.15 -7.66
N GLU A 15 16.63 -4.26 -7.22
CA GLU A 15 15.23 -4.30 -6.78
C GLU A 15 14.95 -3.33 -5.63
N ASP A 16 15.90 -3.14 -4.71
CA ASP A 16 15.73 -2.26 -3.55
C ASP A 16 15.71 -0.76 -3.91
N ASP A 17 16.34 -0.40 -5.04
CA ASP A 17 16.54 0.99 -5.48
C ASP A 17 15.77 1.34 -6.75
N HIS A 18 15.28 0.36 -7.50
CA HIS A 18 14.49 0.53 -8.72
C HIS A 18 13.07 -0.03 -8.55
N ASN A 19 12.37 0.47 -7.54
CA ASN A 19 10.99 0.08 -7.25
C ASN A 19 10.11 1.32 -7.09
N CYS A 20 8.80 1.09 -6.94
CA CYS A 20 7.84 2.18 -6.77
C CYS A 20 8.10 3.02 -5.50
N PHE A 21 8.66 2.41 -4.45
CA PHE A 21 8.97 3.12 -3.21
C PHE A 21 10.10 4.13 -3.43
N SER A 22 11.22 3.70 -4.00
CA SER A 22 12.38 4.57 -4.26
C SER A 22 12.04 5.66 -5.27
N PHE A 23 11.29 5.33 -6.32
CA PHE A 23 10.78 6.30 -7.30
C PHE A 23 9.94 7.40 -6.64
N CYS A 24 8.92 7.02 -5.86
CA CYS A 24 8.03 7.99 -5.20
C CYS A 24 8.79 8.87 -4.20
N LEU A 25 9.70 8.29 -3.42
CA LEU A 25 10.54 9.03 -2.47
C LEU A 25 11.45 10.03 -3.20
N HIS A 26 12.12 9.60 -4.26
CA HIS A 26 12.98 10.47 -5.05
C HIS A 26 12.18 11.61 -5.68
N PHE A 27 11.04 11.30 -6.32
CA PHE A 27 10.18 12.32 -6.91
C PHE A 27 9.78 13.39 -5.88
N LEU A 28 9.30 12.95 -4.70
CA LEU A 28 8.89 13.86 -3.64
C LEU A 28 10.07 14.70 -3.12
N ASN A 29 11.24 14.09 -2.93
CA ASN A 29 12.43 14.80 -2.49
C ASN A 29 12.91 15.83 -3.52
N SER A 30 12.82 15.54 -4.81
CA SER A 30 13.13 16.52 -5.87
C SER A 30 12.17 17.72 -5.84
N VAL A 31 10.88 17.49 -5.56
CA VAL A 31 9.91 18.59 -5.38
C VAL A 31 10.23 19.39 -4.10
N LEU A 32 10.52 18.72 -2.98
CA LEU A 32 10.87 19.39 -1.72
C LEU A 32 12.13 20.24 -1.86
N GLU A 33 13.15 19.73 -2.56
CA GLU A 33 14.37 20.47 -2.85
C GLU A 33 14.09 21.72 -3.69
N ALA A 34 13.26 21.60 -4.73
CA ALA A 34 12.83 22.74 -5.54
C ALA A 34 12.05 23.80 -4.73
N GLU A 35 11.37 23.39 -3.66
CA GLU A 35 10.69 24.27 -2.70
C GLU A 35 11.62 24.80 -1.58
N GLY A 36 12.91 24.42 -1.56
CA GLY A 36 13.86 24.81 -0.51
C GLY A 36 13.64 24.11 0.83
N ARG A 37 12.97 22.95 0.82
CA ARG A 37 12.65 22.15 2.02
C ARG A 37 13.60 20.98 2.15
N SER A 38 13.78 20.49 3.39
CA SER A 38 14.60 19.32 3.65
C SER A 38 13.99 18.05 3.03
N PRO A 39 14.82 17.14 2.47
CA PRO A 39 14.37 15.87 1.95
C PRO A 39 13.90 14.94 3.08
N LEU A 40 13.07 13.97 2.73
CA LEU A 40 12.60 12.91 3.61
C LEU A 40 13.54 11.70 3.54
N SER A 41 13.76 11.07 4.69
CA SER A 41 14.35 9.74 4.78
C SER A 41 13.36 8.65 4.35
N ARG A 42 13.84 7.41 4.14
CA ARG A 42 12.98 6.25 3.87
C ARG A 42 12.03 6.01 5.05
N GLU A 43 12.54 6.19 6.27
CA GLU A 43 11.82 6.03 7.52
C GLU A 43 10.71 7.08 7.63
N ASP A 44 11.02 8.36 7.45
CA ASP A 44 10.04 9.44 7.53
C ASP A 44 8.94 9.29 6.49
N PHE A 45 9.32 8.97 5.24
CA PHE A 45 8.35 8.72 4.17
C PHE A 45 7.42 7.56 4.50
N THR A 46 7.98 6.47 5.04
CA THR A 46 7.21 5.29 5.44
C THR A 46 6.24 5.60 6.57
N HIS A 47 6.72 6.26 7.63
CA HIS A 47 5.92 6.56 8.81
C HIS A 47 4.81 7.57 8.54
N CYS A 48 5.11 8.63 7.77
CA CYS A 48 4.17 9.71 7.53
C CYS A 48 3.12 9.39 6.46
N PHE A 49 3.50 8.67 5.39
CA PHE A 49 2.64 8.51 4.21
C PHE A 49 2.15 7.08 3.99
N ILE A 50 2.99 6.07 4.22
CA ILE A 50 2.67 4.68 3.87
C ILE A 50 1.94 3.96 5.01
N LEU A 51 2.53 3.93 6.22
CA LEU A 51 1.98 3.19 7.36
C LEU A 51 0.52 3.57 7.68
N PRO A 52 0.10 4.84 7.65
CA PRO A 52 -1.29 5.20 7.94
C PRO A 52 -2.29 4.53 6.99
N LYS A 53 -1.93 4.36 5.71
CA LYS A 53 -2.77 3.70 4.71
C LYS A 53 -2.68 2.17 4.84
N MET A 54 -1.47 1.64 5.07
CA MET A 54 -1.23 0.21 5.23
C MET A 54 -1.94 -0.40 6.44
N ARG A 55 -2.14 0.36 7.53
CA ARG A 55 -2.92 -0.10 8.68
C ARG A 55 -4.35 -0.53 8.31
N ARG A 56 -5.01 0.20 7.40
CA ARG A 56 -6.36 -0.15 6.93
C ARG A 56 -6.36 -1.42 6.10
N VAL A 57 -5.39 -1.54 5.20
CA VAL A 57 -5.20 -2.73 4.36
C VAL A 57 -4.93 -3.95 5.24
N SER A 58 -4.03 -3.85 6.21
CA SER A 58 -3.72 -4.93 7.16
C SER A 58 -4.97 -5.43 7.89
N LYS A 59 -5.76 -4.52 8.48
CA LYS A 59 -7.02 -4.90 9.16
C LYS A 59 -8.00 -5.62 8.22
N TYR A 60 -8.18 -5.09 7.01
CA TYR A 60 -9.06 -5.68 6.01
C TYR A 60 -8.58 -7.08 5.59
N THR A 61 -7.31 -7.21 5.24
CA THR A 61 -6.72 -8.48 4.82
C THR A 61 -6.83 -9.54 5.90
N THR A 62 -6.54 -9.19 7.16
CA THR A 62 -6.69 -10.11 8.30
C THR A 62 -8.13 -10.57 8.46
N LEU A 63 -9.10 -9.65 8.40
CA LEU A 63 -10.51 -10.00 8.49
C LEU A 63 -10.95 -10.91 7.34
N TYR A 64 -10.57 -10.56 6.10
CA TYR A 64 -10.89 -11.33 4.91
C TYR A 64 -10.35 -12.76 4.97
N GLN A 65 -9.07 -12.91 5.34
CA GLN A 65 -8.43 -14.23 5.53
C GLN A 65 -9.13 -15.06 6.61
N HIS A 66 -9.55 -14.42 7.70
CA HIS A 66 -10.29 -15.09 8.77
C HIS A 66 -11.65 -15.61 8.28
N ILE A 67 -12.42 -14.79 7.57
CA ILE A 67 -13.72 -15.18 7.01
C ILE A 67 -13.56 -16.31 6.00
N GLN A 68 -12.56 -16.23 5.10
CA GLN A 68 -12.30 -17.28 4.11
C GLN A 68 -12.00 -18.64 4.78
N LYS A 69 -11.23 -18.63 5.89
CA LYS A 69 -10.86 -19.85 6.60
C LYS A 69 -12.03 -20.46 7.39
N HIS A 70 -12.89 -19.62 7.95
CA HIS A 70 -13.90 -20.06 8.93
C HIS A 70 -15.35 -20.09 8.40
N GLN A 71 -15.58 -19.79 7.11
CA GLN A 71 -16.90 -19.73 6.45
C GLN A 71 -17.95 -19.00 7.32
N CYS A 72 -17.75 -17.70 7.50
CA CYS A 72 -18.72 -16.88 8.22
C CYS A 72 -19.91 -16.51 7.30
N TYR A 73 -21.14 -16.63 7.80
CA TYR A 73 -22.34 -16.12 7.16
C TYR A 73 -22.87 -14.92 7.95
N VAL A 74 -23.28 -13.87 7.24
CA VAL A 74 -23.95 -12.70 7.86
C VAL A 74 -25.41 -13.09 8.05
N VAL A 75 -25.88 -13.09 9.31
CA VAL A 75 -27.29 -13.29 9.64
C VAL A 75 -27.91 -11.92 9.84
N ASP A 76 -28.94 -11.60 9.06
CA ASP A 76 -29.79 -10.46 9.36
C ASP A 76 -30.49 -10.72 10.69
N ARG A 77 -30.20 -9.87 11.69
CA ARG A 77 -30.93 -9.90 12.95
C ARG A 77 -32.35 -9.43 12.65
N GLN A 78 -33.33 -10.32 12.78
CA GLN A 78 -34.72 -9.90 12.86
C GLN A 78 -34.85 -8.94 14.05
N GLU A 79 -35.32 -7.72 13.79
CA GLU A 79 -35.75 -6.82 14.85
C GLU A 79 -36.87 -7.52 15.62
N ASP A 80 -36.67 -7.69 16.93
CA ASP A 80 -37.66 -8.24 17.84
C ASP A 80 -38.92 -7.37 17.79
N THR A 81 -39.86 -7.74 16.92
CA THR A 81 -41.22 -7.23 16.94
C THR A 81 -41.89 -7.83 18.17
N THR A 82 -41.62 -7.22 19.32
CA THR A 82 -42.36 -7.44 20.55
C THR A 82 -43.82 -7.04 20.29
N PRO A 83 -44.79 -7.97 20.32
CA PRO A 83 -46.18 -7.62 20.18
C PRO A 83 -46.62 -6.99 21.51
N THR A 84 -46.82 -5.67 21.52
CA THR A 84 -47.58 -4.99 22.57
C THR A 84 -48.99 -5.58 22.62
N SER A 85 -49.31 -6.23 23.75
CA SER A 85 -50.66 -6.64 24.12
C SER A 85 -51.53 -5.45 24.52
#